data_AF-D0N932-F1
#
_entry.id   AF-D0N932-F1
#
_cell.length_a   1.000
_cell.length_b   1.000
_cell.length_c   1.000
_cell.angle_alpha   90.00
_cell.angle_beta   90.00
_cell.angle_gamma   90.00
#
_symmetry.space_group_name_H-M   'P 1'
#
loop_
_entity.id
_entity.type
_entity.pdbx_description
1 polymer ?
#
loop_
_entity_poly.entity_id
_entity_poly.type
_entity_poly.pdbx_seq_one_letter_code
_entity_poly.pdbx_strand_id
1 'polypeptide(L)'
;MGGNLVTKRDYFEMIRAGGNGEPPAGTVPVFLPVLPPKIKSISHEALVRWKKERRDYETKLHNRCRVTGEDYDAVVEQIKVSFDADLLDVFCEFQLNVETVDVTEGMLIAEIEHIVGSVKSKA
;
A
#
# COMPACT_ATOMS: atom_id res chain seq x y z
N MET A 1 17.80 29.02 -7.50
CA MET A 1 18.38 27.70 -7.19
C MET A 1 17.38 26.66 -7.64
N GLY A 2 17.51 26.17 -8.88
CA GLY A 2 16.63 25.14 -9.43
C GLY A 2 17.16 23.77 -9.03
N GLY A 3 16.48 23.10 -8.10
CA GLY A 3 16.75 21.70 -7.83
C GLY A 3 16.34 20.90 -9.06
N ASN A 4 17.28 20.17 -9.66
CA ASN A 4 16.98 19.23 -10.74
C ASN A 4 16.08 18.13 -10.16
N LEU A 5 14.78 18.25 -10.41
CA LEU A 5 13.81 17.18 -10.19
C LEU A 5 14.07 16.12 -11.26
N VAL A 6 14.83 15.09 -10.87
CA VAL A 6 15.03 13.90 -11.70
C VAL A 6 13.70 13.17 -11.79
N THR A 7 13.13 13.10 -12.99
CA THR A 7 11.81 12.52 -13.24
C THR A 7 11.87 11.00 -13.25
N LYS A 8 10.71 10.33 -13.15
CA LYS A 8 10.56 8.87 -13.33
C LYS A 8 11.23 8.37 -14.63
N ARG A 9 11.23 9.20 -15.68
CA ARG A 9 11.87 8.91 -16.97
C ARG A 9 13.39 8.87 -16.85
N ASP A 10 13.97 9.82 -16.15
CA ASP A 10 15.41 9.96 -15.97
C ASP A 10 16.00 8.81 -15.13
N TYR A 11 15.24 8.28 -14.18
CA TYR A 11 15.63 7.08 -13.41
C TYR A 11 15.67 5.81 -14.26
N PHE A 12 14.65 5.57 -15.09
CA PHE A 12 14.64 4.40 -15.99
C PHE A 12 15.80 4.45 -17.00
N GLU A 13 16.19 5.64 -17.48
CA GLU A 13 17.37 5.82 -18.32
C GLU A 13 18.68 5.60 -17.53
N MET A 14 18.77 6.04 -16.26
CA MET A 14 19.94 5.79 -15.42
C MET A 14 20.16 4.31 -15.08
N ILE A 15 19.10 3.55 -14.81
CA ILE A 15 19.19 2.10 -14.58
C ILE A 15 19.62 1.37 -15.87
N ARG A 16 19.13 1.82 -17.02
CA ARG A 16 19.58 1.31 -18.33
C ARG A 16 21.06 1.64 -18.60
N ALA A 17 21.55 2.76 -18.07
CA ALA A 17 22.92 3.23 -18.25
C ALA A 17 23.96 2.69 -17.25
N GLY A 18 23.56 1.87 -16.26
CA GLY A 18 24.50 1.13 -15.39
C GLY A 18 25.34 1.98 -14.40
N GLY A 19 24.81 3.10 -13.90
CA GLY A 19 25.56 4.04 -13.06
C GLY A 19 25.75 3.63 -11.58
N ASN A 20 27.00 3.38 -11.16
CA ASN A 20 27.43 3.16 -9.77
C ASN A 20 27.53 4.47 -8.95
N GLY A 21 26.43 5.20 -8.76
CA GLY A 21 26.39 6.38 -7.89
C GLY A 21 25.82 6.05 -6.51
N GLU A 22 26.67 5.90 -5.50
CA GLU A 22 26.21 5.69 -4.12
C GLU A 22 25.58 6.98 -3.56
N PRO A 23 24.31 6.95 -3.08
CA PRO A 23 23.64 8.16 -2.58
C PRO A 23 24.13 8.57 -1.18
N PRO A 24 24.13 9.87 -0.84
CA PRO A 24 24.64 10.39 0.43
C PRO A 24 23.87 9.85 1.63
N ALA A 25 24.61 9.36 2.62
CA ALA A 25 24.08 8.74 3.84
C ALA A 25 23.17 9.70 4.62
N GLY A 26 21.91 9.32 4.78
CA GLY A 26 20.91 10.04 5.58
C GLY A 26 19.68 10.50 4.80
N THR A 27 19.70 10.44 3.47
CA THR A 27 18.52 10.70 2.64
C THR A 27 18.03 9.36 2.10
N VAL A 28 16.86 8.88 2.52
CA VAL A 28 16.21 7.76 1.82
C VAL A 28 16.01 8.22 0.38
N PRO A 29 16.58 7.53 -0.62
CA PRO A 29 16.41 7.93 -2.01
C PRO A 29 14.92 8.02 -2.32
N VAL A 30 14.47 9.18 -2.81
CA VAL A 30 13.07 9.42 -3.25
C VAL A 30 12.63 8.40 -4.32
N PHE A 31 13.59 7.70 -4.91
CA PHE A 31 13.47 6.73 -5.99
C PHE A 31 13.18 5.29 -5.55
N LEU A 32 13.21 4.96 -4.25
CA LEU A 32 12.81 3.62 -3.79
C LEU A 32 11.28 3.48 -3.85
N PRO A 33 10.75 2.46 -4.56
CA PRO A 33 9.32 2.23 -4.59
C PRO A 33 8.82 1.89 -3.19
N VAL A 34 7.91 2.73 -2.67
CA VAL A 34 7.15 2.42 -1.45
C VAL A 34 6.11 1.37 -1.86
N LEU A 35 6.30 0.12 -1.45
CA LEU A 35 5.46 -1.00 -1.86
C LEU A 35 4.25 -1.17 -0.93
N PRO A 36 3.03 -1.38 -1.48
CA PRO A 36 1.86 -1.66 -0.67
C PRO A 36 1.99 -3.04 -0.01
N PRO A 37 1.56 -3.20 1.26
CA PRO A 37 1.51 -4.50 1.89
C PRO A 37 0.40 -5.36 1.25
N LYS A 38 0.68 -6.66 1.11
CA LYS A 38 -0.28 -7.64 0.59
C LYS A 38 -0.98 -8.37 1.72
N ILE A 39 -2.29 -8.59 1.56
CA ILE A 39 -3.09 -9.43 2.45
C ILE A 39 -2.91 -10.87 1.97
N LYS A 40 -2.27 -11.69 2.80
CA LYS A 40 -1.99 -13.11 2.50
C LYS A 40 -2.92 -14.07 3.24
N SER A 41 -3.69 -13.57 4.20
CA SER A 41 -4.60 -14.34 5.04
C SER A 41 -5.62 -13.39 5.66
N ILE A 42 -6.83 -13.90 5.88
CA ILE A 42 -7.95 -13.20 6.50
C ILE A 42 -8.04 -13.47 8.02
N SER A 43 -7.02 -14.13 8.60
CA SER A 43 -6.97 -14.33 10.05
C SER A 43 -6.82 -13.00 10.77
N HIS A 44 -7.33 -12.93 12.00
CA HIS A 44 -7.23 -11.73 12.83
C HIS A 44 -5.80 -11.20 12.95
N GLU A 45 -4.85 -12.08 13.26
CA GLU A 45 -3.43 -11.71 13.41
C GLU A 45 -2.84 -11.14 12.11
N ALA A 46 -3.18 -11.76 10.96
CA ALA A 46 -2.71 -11.31 9.66
C ALA A 46 -3.26 -9.93 9.32
N LEU A 47 -4.55 -9.68 9.57
CA LEU A 47 -5.20 -8.40 9.31
C LEU A 47 -4.73 -7.29 10.27
N VAL A 48 -4.47 -7.61 11.55
CA VAL A 48 -3.86 -6.67 12.50
C VAL A 48 -2.48 -6.23 12.03
N ARG A 49 -1.64 -7.18 11.61
CA ARG A 49 -0.31 -6.90 11.09
C ARG A 49 -0.38 -6.09 9.80
N TRP A 50 -1.22 -6.50 8.85
CA TRP A 50 -1.40 -5.79 7.60
C TRP A 50 -1.85 -4.34 7.83
N LYS A 51 -2.79 -4.08 8.75
CA LYS A 51 -3.23 -2.71 9.07
C LYS A 51 -2.10 -1.84 9.64
N LYS A 52 -1.19 -2.42 10.41
CA LYS A 52 0.01 -1.71 10.87
C LYS A 52 0.93 -1.38 9.69
N GLU A 53 1.23 -2.36 8.85
CA GLU A 53 2.08 -2.18 7.66
C GLU A 53 1.47 -1.18 6.67
N ARG A 54 0.14 -1.18 6.52
CA ARG A 54 -0.61 -0.28 5.65
C ARG A 54 -0.49 1.17 6.12
N ARG A 55 -0.61 1.44 7.43
CA ARG A 55 -0.35 2.78 7.99
C ARG A 55 1.08 3.24 7.75
N ASP A 56 2.06 2.35 7.89
CA ASP A 56 3.47 2.69 7.64
C ASP A 56 3.71 3.01 6.15
N TYR A 57 3.06 2.26 5.25
CA TYR A 57 3.05 2.50 3.80
C TYR A 57 2.45 3.88 3.46
N GLU A 58 1.25 4.19 3.96
CA GLU A 58 0.56 5.46 3.68
C GLU A 58 1.31 6.66 4.28
N THR A 59 1.91 6.50 5.46
CA THR A 59 2.78 7.53 6.06
C THR A 59 3.99 7.84 5.18
N LYS A 60 4.63 6.81 4.61
CA LYS A 60 5.74 6.99 3.67
C LYS A 60 5.27 7.68 2.38
N LEU A 61 4.10 7.31 1.86
CA LEU A 61 3.51 7.98 0.69
C LEU A 61 3.22 9.45 0.94
N HIS A 62 2.59 9.80 2.06
CA HIS A 62 2.34 11.20 2.41
C HIS A 62 3.64 12.01 2.51
N ASN A 63 4.67 11.46 3.15
CA ASN A 63 5.97 12.12 3.24
C ASN A 63 6.59 12.33 1.86
N ARG A 64 6.46 11.36 0.95
CA ARG A 64 6.95 11.49 -0.44
C ARG A 64 6.16 12.54 -1.21
N CYS A 65 4.83 12.50 -1.19
CA CYS A 65 3.95 13.46 -1.85
C CYS A 65 4.25 14.90 -1.40
N ARG A 66 4.53 15.11 -0.11
CA ARG A 66 4.94 16.43 0.42
C ARG A 66 6.26 16.94 -0.20
N VAL A 67 7.18 16.05 -0.56
CA VAL A 67 8.47 16.40 -1.16
C VAL A 67 8.37 16.53 -2.68
N THR A 68 7.60 15.68 -3.34
CA THR A 68 7.50 15.61 -4.81
C THR A 68 6.40 16.50 -5.39
N GLY A 69 5.39 16.86 -4.59
CA GLY A 69 4.18 17.53 -5.06
C GLY A 69 3.18 16.60 -5.75
N GLU A 70 3.39 15.28 -5.70
CA GLU A 70 2.43 14.30 -6.22
C GLU A 70 1.12 14.32 -5.42
N ASP A 71 0.01 14.01 -6.09
CA ASP A 71 -1.28 13.78 -5.45
C ASP A 71 -1.29 12.42 -4.76
N TYR A 72 -1.69 12.38 -3.49
CA TYR A 72 -1.74 11.16 -2.68
C TYR A 72 -2.73 10.15 -3.26
N ASP A 73 -3.91 10.62 -3.66
CA ASP A 73 -4.99 9.75 -4.17
C ASP A 73 -4.61 9.09 -5.50
N ALA A 74 -3.69 9.71 -6.25
CA ALA A 74 -3.15 9.16 -7.49
C ALA A 74 -2.03 8.11 -7.28
N VAL A 75 -1.42 8.04 -6.09
CA VAL A 75 -0.27 7.15 -5.83
C VAL A 75 -0.54 6.06 -4.80
N VAL A 76 -1.60 6.19 -4.00
CA VAL A 76 -2.01 5.16 -3.04
C VAL A 76 -2.69 4.00 -3.77
N GLU A 77 -2.26 2.79 -3.45
CA GLU A 77 -2.86 1.57 -4.01
C GLU A 77 -4.16 1.21 -3.30
N GLN A 78 -5.18 0.84 -4.04
CA GLN A 78 -6.46 0.40 -3.47
C GLN A 78 -6.30 -0.88 -2.63
N ILE A 79 -7.18 -1.10 -1.65
CA ILE A 79 -7.16 -2.28 -0.80
C ILE A 79 -7.53 -3.53 -1.60
N LYS A 80 -8.42 -3.41 -2.59
CA LYS A 80 -8.78 -4.50 -3.50
C LYS A 80 -7.55 -5.16 -4.12
N VAL A 81 -6.56 -4.37 -4.53
CA VAL A 81 -5.32 -4.88 -5.12
C VAL A 81 -4.28 -5.34 -4.08
N SER A 82 -4.54 -5.14 -2.78
CA SER A 82 -3.73 -5.73 -1.72
C SER A 82 -4.01 -7.23 -1.53
N PHE A 83 -5.16 -7.72 -1.97
CA PHE A 83 -5.47 -9.15 -1.96
C PHE A 83 -4.82 -9.91 -3.11
N ASP A 84 -4.56 -11.19 -2.89
CA ASP A 84 -4.50 -12.16 -3.98
C ASP A 84 -5.91 -12.39 -4.56
N ALA A 85 -6.03 -12.70 -5.86
CA ALA A 85 -7.33 -12.81 -6.52
C ALA A 85 -8.23 -13.87 -5.87
N ASP A 86 -7.69 -15.06 -5.61
CA ASP A 86 -8.45 -16.16 -5.00
C ASP A 86 -8.86 -15.80 -3.55
N LEU A 87 -7.99 -15.10 -2.83
CA LEU A 87 -8.28 -14.64 -1.47
C LEU A 87 -9.36 -13.55 -1.46
N LEU A 88 -9.36 -12.65 -2.45
CA LEU A 88 -10.38 -11.63 -2.60
C LEU A 88 -11.74 -12.25 -2.86
N ASP A 89 -11.80 -13.25 -3.75
CA ASP A 89 -13.05 -13.97 -4.06
C ASP A 89 -13.61 -14.65 -2.81
N VAL A 90 -12.78 -15.39 -2.07
CA VAL A 90 -13.16 -16.01 -0.80
C VAL A 90 -13.60 -14.96 0.23
N PHE A 91 -12.92 -13.82 0.31
CA PHE A 91 -13.30 -12.76 1.23
C PHE A 91 -14.67 -12.17 0.89
N CYS A 92 -14.92 -11.89 -0.39
CA CYS A 92 -16.17 -11.32 -0.86
C CYS A 92 -17.35 -12.30 -0.67
N GLU A 93 -17.16 -13.57 -1.02
CA GLU A 93 -18.20 -14.60 -0.86
C GLU A 93 -18.51 -14.86 0.63
N PHE A 94 -17.48 -15.13 1.45
CA PHE A 94 -17.70 -15.65 2.80
C PHE A 94 -17.82 -14.58 3.88
N GLN A 95 -17.20 -13.40 3.72
CA GLN A 95 -17.27 -12.33 4.73
C GLN A 95 -18.32 -11.29 4.37
N LEU A 96 -18.42 -10.93 3.09
CA LEU A 96 -19.30 -9.85 2.64
C LEU A 96 -20.62 -10.33 2.03
N ASN A 97 -20.68 -11.59 1.56
CA ASN A 97 -21.81 -12.14 0.80
C ASN A 97 -22.17 -11.26 -0.42
N VAL A 98 -21.14 -10.83 -1.16
CA VAL A 98 -21.25 -10.00 -2.38
C VAL A 98 -20.27 -10.52 -3.43
N GLU A 99 -20.60 -10.37 -4.72
CA GLU A 99 -19.69 -10.73 -5.80
C GLU A 99 -18.47 -9.80 -5.88
N THR A 100 -17.31 -10.32 -6.25
CA THR A 100 -16.05 -9.55 -6.37
C THR A 100 -16.14 -8.37 -7.35
N VAL A 101 -17.06 -8.42 -8.31
CA VAL A 101 -17.31 -7.31 -9.25
C VAL A 101 -17.99 -6.12 -8.57
N ASP A 102 -18.86 -6.37 -7.60
CA ASP A 102 -19.67 -5.37 -6.92
C ASP A 102 -19.02 -4.85 -5.62
N VAL A 103 -17.94 -5.49 -5.17
CA VAL A 103 -17.24 -5.07 -3.95
C VAL A 103 -16.61 -3.68 -4.11
N THR A 104 -16.86 -2.83 -3.12
CA THR A 104 -16.28 -1.49 -3.02
C THR A 104 -15.17 -1.43 -1.99
N GLU A 105 -14.26 -0.46 -2.12
CA GLU A 105 -13.20 -0.20 -1.13
C GLU A 105 -13.77 0.00 0.28
N GLY A 106 -14.90 0.71 0.39
CA GLY A 106 -15.56 0.96 1.68
C GLY A 106 -16.02 -0.32 2.37
N MET A 107 -16.53 -1.29 1.61
CA MET A 107 -16.94 -2.60 2.16
C MET A 107 -15.75 -3.40 2.67
N LEU A 108 -14.65 -3.42 1.90
CA LEU A 108 -13.41 -4.10 2.31
C LEU A 108 -12.86 -3.50 3.60
N ILE A 109 -12.83 -2.15 3.70
CA ILE A 109 -12.37 -1.46 4.91
C ILE A 109 -13.26 -1.81 6.10
N ALA A 110 -14.59 -1.69 5.94
CA ALA A 110 -15.52 -1.93 7.03
C ALA A 110 -15.39 -3.35 7.59
N GLU A 111 -15.24 -4.36 6.73
CA GLU A 111 -15.14 -5.75 7.17
C GLU A 111 -13.76 -6.07 7.77
N ILE A 112 -12.67 -5.52 7.21
CA ILE A 112 -11.34 -5.65 7.84
C ILE A 112 -11.36 -5.03 9.25
N GLU A 113 -11.96 -3.86 9.42
CA GLU A 113 -12.12 -3.21 10.73
C GLU A 113 -13.00 -4.03 11.67
N HIS A 114 -14.08 -4.62 11.16
CA HIS A 114 -14.94 -5.52 11.92
C HIS A 114 -14.17 -6.75 12.43
N ILE A 115 -13.47 -7.48 11.55
CA ILE A 115 -12.68 -8.66 11.91
C ILE A 115 -11.61 -8.28 12.94
N VAL A 116 -10.85 -7.20 12.71
CA VAL A 116 -9.80 -6.72 13.63
C VAL A 116 -10.38 -6.31 14.99
N GLY A 117 -11.56 -5.69 15.01
CA GLY A 117 -12.25 -5.24 16.22
C GLY A 117 -13.05 -6.32 16.96
N SER A 118 -13.31 -7.48 16.33
CA SER A 118 -14.18 -8.54 16.85
C SER A 118 -13.58 -9.34 18.01
N VAL A 119 -12.31 -9.13 18.36
CA VAL A 119 -11.71 -9.69 19.59
C VAL A 119 -12.14 -8.87 20.81
N LYS A 120 -13.45 -8.81 21.05
CA LYS A 120 -14.01 -8.60 22.38
C LYS A 120 -14.12 -9.98 23.02
N SER A 121 -13.31 -10.19 24.05
CA SER A 121 -13.32 -11.38 24.90
C SER A 121 -14.74 -11.86 25.16
N LYS A 122 -15.04 -13.14 24.86
CA LYS A 122 -16.06 -13.84 25.63
C LYS A 122 -15.56 -13.86 27.08
N ALA A 123 -16.45 -13.43 27.97
CA ALA A 123 -16.23 -13.21 29.41
C ALA A 123 -15.56 -14.40 30.12
#